data_AF-A0A2V5KTM3-F1
#
_entry.id   AF-A0A2V5KTM3-F1
#
_cell.length_a   1.000
_cell.length_b   1.000
_cell.length_c   1.000
_cell.angle_alpha   90.00
_cell.angle_beta   90.00
_cell.angle_gamma   90.00
#
_symmetry.space_group_name_H-M   'P 1'
#
loop_
_entity.id
_entity.type
_entity.pdbx_description
1 polymer ?
#
loop_
_entity_poly.entity_id
_entity_poly.type
_entity_poly.pdbx_seq_one_letter_code
_entity_poly.pdbx_strand_id
1 'polypeptide(L)' 'MKLIEIRSPDFDLAKTLDSGQVFHWEKVGSGFVGTIGDLPVYVTQEDDVL' A
#
# COMPACT_ATOMS: atom_id res chain seq x y z
N MET A 1 -3.60 -12.47 -10.73
CA MET A 1 -3.18 -11.28 -9.95
C MET A 1 -2.19 -10.51 -10.81
N LYS A 2 -2.39 -9.20 -11.02
CA LYS A 2 -1.49 -8.40 -11.84
C LYS A 2 -0.62 -7.56 -10.91
N LEU A 3 0.69 -7.76 -10.97
CA LEU A 3 1.65 -6.90 -10.29
C LEU A 3 1.88 -5.64 -11.13
N ILE A 4 1.92 -4.49 -10.48
CA ILE A 4 2.26 -3.20 -11.07
C ILE A 4 3.27 -2.58 -10.13
N GLU A 5 4.39 -2.11 -10.67
CA GLU A 5 5.43 -1.42 -9.93
C GLU A 5 5.35 0.08 -10.24
N ILE A 6 5.39 0.90 -9.21
CA ILE A 6 5.33 2.35 -9.34
C ILE A 6 6.53 2.95 -8.63
N ARG A 7 7.38 3.65 -9.38
CA ARG A 7 8.50 4.39 -8.79
C ARG A 7 7.98 5.53 -7.92
N SER A 8 8.33 5.52 -6.65
CA SER A 8 7.81 6.40 -5.59
C SER A 8 8.91 6.79 -4.56
N PRO A 9 9.92 7.58 -4.94
CA PRO A 9 11.09 7.86 -4.10
C PRO A 9 10.79 8.73 -2.87
N ASP A 10 9.73 9.52 -2.92
CA ASP A 10 9.31 10.40 -1.82
C ASP A 10 8.09 9.84 -1.06
N PHE A 11 7.71 8.59 -1.32
CA PHE A 11 6.54 7.95 -0.72
C PHE A 11 6.99 7.00 0.40
N ASP A 12 6.21 6.96 1.48
CA ASP A 12 6.37 6.00 2.56
C ASP A 12 5.00 5.37 2.84
N LEU A 13 4.84 4.12 2.41
CA LEU A 13 3.57 3.39 2.46
C LEU A 13 3.07 3.27 3.90
N ALA A 14 3.96 2.88 4.83
CA ALA A 14 3.58 2.68 6.22
C ALA A 14 3.14 4.00 6.87
N LYS A 15 3.90 5.07 6.70
CA LYS A 15 3.51 6.40 7.22
C LYS A 15 2.22 6.89 6.61
N THR A 16 1.98 6.61 5.33
CA THR A 16 0.74 6.99 4.66
C THR A 16 -0.44 6.24 5.24
N LEU A 17 -0.39 4.91 5.28
CA LEU A 17 -1.51 4.08 5.71
C LEU A 17 -1.81 4.17 7.21
N ASP A 18 -0.78 4.36 8.03
CA ASP A 18 -0.92 4.48 9.49
C ASP A 18 -1.15 5.93 9.96
N SER A 19 -1.30 6.90 9.04
CA SER A 19 -1.47 8.34 9.37
C SER A 19 -2.83 8.70 10.01
N GLY A 20 -3.74 7.73 10.17
CA GLY A 20 -5.11 7.97 10.62
C GLY A 20 -6.07 8.36 9.49
N GLN A 21 -5.66 8.17 8.24
CA GLN A 21 -6.56 8.22 7.10
C GLN A 21 -7.69 7.17 7.22
N VAL A 22 -8.90 7.51 6.78
CA VAL A 22 -10.14 6.75 7.06
C VAL A 22 -10.30 5.48 6.20
N PHE A 23 -9.31 5.16 5.35
CA PHE A 23 -9.35 3.96 4.53
C PHE A 23 -9.02 2.72 5.38
N HIS A 24 -9.80 1.64 5.20
CA HIS A 24 -9.55 0.38 5.88
C HIS A 24 -8.38 -0.35 5.23
N TRP A 25 -7.21 -0.24 5.85
CA TRP A 25 -6.01 -1.01 5.53
C TRP A 25 -5.67 -1.92 6.71
N GLU A 26 -5.33 -3.16 6.42
CA GLU A 26 -4.87 -4.13 7.41
C GLU A 26 -3.44 -4.55 7.08
N LYS A 27 -2.56 -4.50 8.06
CA LYS A 27 -1.16 -4.90 7.89
C LYS A 27 -1.04 -6.43 7.88
N VAL A 28 -0.49 -7.00 6.81
CA VAL A 28 -0.30 -8.44 6.62
C VAL A 28 1.08 -8.73 6.04
N GLY A 29 1.92 -9.44 6.81
CA GLY A 29 3.30 -9.74 6.40
C GLY A 29 4.12 -8.47 6.23
N SER A 30 4.72 -8.30 5.04
CA SER A 30 5.52 -7.13 4.66
C SER A 30 4.70 -5.97 4.09
N GLY A 31 3.38 -6.12 3.95
CA GLY A 31 2.53 -5.17 3.23
C GLY A 31 1.19 -4.94 3.90
N PHE A 32 0.26 -4.40 3.13
CA PHE A 32 -1.07 -4.04 3.57
C PHE A 32 -2.12 -4.57 2.60
N VAL A 33 -3.20 -5.13 3.12
CA VAL A 33 -4.41 -5.48 2.36
C VAL A 33 -5.45 -4.39 2.56
N GLY A 34 -6.19 -4.08 1.50
CA GLY A 34 -7.24 -3.07 1.54
C GLY A 34 -8.06 -3.08 0.26
N THR A 35 -8.86 -2.04 0.09
CA THR A 35 -9.65 -1.84 -1.14
C THR A 35 -9.39 -0.44 -1.71
N ILE A 36 -9.22 -0.37 -3.02
CA ILE A 36 -9.26 0.89 -3.77
C ILE A 36 -10.53 0.86 -4.61
N GLY A 37 -11.54 1.65 -4.22
CA GLY A 37 -12.90 1.47 -4.74
C GLY A 37 -13.46 0.12 -4.31
N ASP A 38 -13.88 -0.70 -5.27
CA ASP A 38 -14.35 -2.08 -5.09
C ASP A 38 -13.26 -3.14 -5.34
N LEU A 39 -12.03 -2.70 -5.67
CA LEU A 39 -10.93 -3.59 -6.01
C LEU A 39 -10.12 -3.96 -4.75
N PRO A 40 -10.09 -5.23 -4.34
CA PRO A 40 -9.19 -5.68 -3.29
C PRO A 40 -7.74 -5.63 -3.80
N VAL A 41 -6.87 -5.02 -3.01
CA VAL A 41 -5.45 -4.85 -3.35
C VAL A 41 -4.56 -5.25 -2.18
N TYR A 42 -3.38 -5.75 -2.54
CA TYR A 42 -2.25 -5.90 -1.64
C TYR A 42 -1.14 -4.98 -2.13
N VAL A 43 -0.60 -4.16 -1.24
CA VAL A 43 0.49 -3.22 -1.54
C VAL A 43 1.63 -3.40 -0.56
N THR A 44 2.83 -3.36 -1.11
CA THR A 44 4.11 -3.41 -0.41
C THR A 44 4.96 -2.27 -0.95
N GLN A 45 5.98 -1.86 -0.21
CA GLN A 45 6.98 -0.96 -0.74
C GLN A 45 8.35 -1.57 -0.51
N GLU A 46 9.15 -1.62 -1.56
CA GLU A 46 10.56 -2.03 -1.55
C GLU A 46 11.39 -0.85 -2.06
N ASP A 47 12.20 -0.28 -1.17
CA ASP A 47 12.95 0.96 -1.42
C ASP A 47 12.03 2.09 -1.99
N ASP A 48 12.37 2.58 -3.17
CA ASP A 48 11.66 3.66 -3.87
C ASP A 48 10.59 3.13 -4.83
N VAL A 49 10.09 1.91 -4.65
CA VAL A 49 9.09 1.27 -5.51
C VAL A 49 7.93 0.73 -4.69
N LEU A 50 6.72 1.15 -5.07
CA LEU A 50 5.45 0.62 -4.59
C LEU A 50 4.95 -0.52 -5.49
#